data_AF-A0A1Y6DEK4-F1
#
_entry.id   AF-A0A1Y6DEK4-F1
#
_cell.length_a   1.000
_cell.length_b   1.000
_cell.length_c   1.000
_cell.angle_alpha   90.00
_cell.angle_beta   90.00
_cell.angle_gamma   90.00
#
_symmetry.space_group_name_H-M   'P 1'
#
loop_
_entity.id
_entity.type
_entity.pdbx_description
1 polymer ?
#
loop_
_entity_poly.entity_id
_entity_poly.type
_entity_poly.pdbx_seq_one_letter_code
_entity_poly.pdbx_strand_id
1 'polypeptide(L)'
;MDWQTRLITLYLSVCEHFAQGLWIHAQRFAPHADLGFTDEEVVTIYLAGILDKKREIQTIHGHARDYWADWFPRLPCYGAYVRRLNRLAEVFPALLERLCPEGPSPTRVGLVDSQPVILAQQSRRFKAKVARQELANSGYCPTKSFTTTG
;
A
#
# COMPACT_ATOMS: atom_id res chain seq x y z
N MET A 1 -23.60 24.12 -3.53
CA MET A 1 -22.27 23.73 -4.01
C MET A 1 -22.48 22.80 -5.18
N ASP A 2 -22.14 23.23 -6.39
CA ASP A 2 -22.21 22.36 -7.57
C ASP A 2 -21.23 21.18 -7.40
N TRP A 3 -21.62 20.03 -7.93
CA TRP A 3 -20.80 18.81 -7.85
C TRP A 3 -19.42 19.01 -8.50
N GLN A 4 -19.35 19.84 -9.54
CA GLN A 4 -18.10 20.22 -10.21
C GLN A 4 -17.16 20.98 -9.28
N THR A 5 -17.67 21.99 -8.57
CA THR A 5 -16.89 22.76 -7.61
C THR A 5 -16.33 21.86 -6.51
N ARG A 6 -17.13 20.88 -6.06
CA ARG A 6 -16.69 19.91 -5.04
C ARG A 6 -15.56 19.02 -5.56
N LEU A 7 -15.66 18.52 -6.79
CA LEU A 7 -14.62 17.69 -7.42
C LEU A 7 -13.32 18.48 -7.62
N ILE A 8 -13.42 19.72 -8.12
CA ILE A 8 -12.26 20.60 -8.33
C ILE A 8 -11.58 20.91 -6.99
N THR A 9 -12.37 21.27 -5.96
CA THR A 9 -11.82 21.56 -4.62
C THR A 9 -11.11 20.34 -4.03
N LEU A 10 -11.69 19.15 -4.21
CA LEU A 10 -11.09 17.90 -3.77
C LEU A 10 -9.74 17.65 -4.48
N TYR A 11 -9.71 17.77 -5.80
CA TYR A 11 -8.50 17.56 -6.59
C TYR A 11 -7.39 18.53 -6.18
N LEU A 12 -7.70 19.82 -6.03
CA LEU A 12 -6.74 20.84 -5.59
C LEU A 12 -6.18 20.54 -4.20
N SER A 13 -7.04 20.11 -3.26
CA SER A 13 -6.61 19.71 -1.91
C SER A 13 -5.69 18.49 -1.95
N VAL A 14 -5.98 17.48 -2.79
CA VAL A 14 -5.09 16.33 -2.98
C VAL A 14 -3.74 16.79 -3.54
N CYS A 15 -3.72 17.61 -4.58
CA CYS A 15 -2.48 18.15 -5.14
C CYS A 15 -1.66 18.92 -4.10
N GLU A 16 -2.29 19.72 -3.24
CA GLU A 16 -1.61 20.44 -2.17
C GLU A 16 -0.95 19.48 -1.18
N HIS A 17 -1.64 18.41 -0.77
CA HIS A 17 -1.05 17.41 0.12
C HIS A 17 0.09 16.64 -0.52
N PHE A 18 -0.02 16.31 -1.82
CA PHE A 18 1.07 15.75 -2.61
C PHE A 18 2.28 16.69 -2.64
N ALA A 19 2.10 17.99 -2.87
CA ALA A 19 3.17 18.99 -2.79
C ALA A 19 3.80 19.09 -1.38
N GLN A 20 3.01 18.92 -0.32
CA GLN A 20 3.46 18.89 1.09
C GLN A 20 4.18 17.58 1.48
N GLY A 21 4.63 16.76 0.53
CA GLY A 21 5.42 15.56 0.82
C GLY A 21 4.64 14.25 0.86
N LEU A 22 3.34 14.24 0.56
CA LEU A 22 2.57 12.99 0.48
C LEU A 22 3.08 12.10 -0.68
N TRP A 23 3.70 12.71 -1.70
CA TRP A 23 4.36 12.03 -2.80
C TRP A 23 5.43 11.02 -2.35
N ILE A 24 6.03 11.18 -1.16
CA ILE A 24 7.05 10.27 -0.62
C ILE A 24 6.45 8.87 -0.40
N HIS A 25 5.19 8.80 0.03
CA HIS A 25 4.46 7.54 0.20
C HIS A 25 3.99 6.93 -1.14
N ALA A 26 4.00 7.72 -2.22
CA ALA A 26 3.71 7.27 -3.58
C ALA A 26 4.99 6.95 -4.39
N GLN A 27 6.15 7.47 -3.97
CA GLN A 27 7.40 7.42 -4.72
C GLN A 27 7.90 5.99 -4.87
N ARG A 28 8.20 5.59 -6.12
CA ARG A 28 8.84 4.30 -6.43
C ARG A 28 9.86 4.48 -7.54
N PHE A 29 11.01 3.82 -7.39
CA PHE A 29 12.07 3.75 -8.40
C PHE A 29 11.66 2.79 -9.53
N ALA A 30 10.74 3.21 -10.40
CA ALA A 30 10.39 2.48 -11.61
C ALA A 30 10.96 3.19 -12.84
N PRO A 31 11.53 2.48 -13.84
CA PRO A 31 12.23 3.12 -14.97
C PRO A 31 11.33 3.92 -15.91
N HIS A 32 10.01 3.72 -15.86
CA HIS A 32 9.03 4.36 -16.76
C HIS A 32 7.89 4.95 -15.92
N ALA A 33 8.06 6.21 -15.54
CA ALA A 33 7.12 6.97 -14.71
C ALA A 33 6.16 7.86 -15.55
N ASP A 34 6.13 7.69 -16.87
CA ASP A 34 5.27 8.49 -17.73
C ASP A 34 3.86 7.90 -17.75
N LEU A 35 3.10 8.17 -16.69
CA LEU A 35 1.70 7.78 -16.57
C LEU A 35 0.87 8.99 -16.98
N GLY A 36 0.26 8.94 -18.17
CA GLY A 36 -0.68 9.96 -18.63
C GLY A 36 -1.95 10.12 -17.77
N PHE A 37 -2.07 9.31 -16.72
CA PHE A 37 -3.03 9.42 -15.63
C PHE A 37 -2.21 9.51 -14.35
N THR A 38 -2.38 10.52 -13.50
CA THR A 38 -1.50 10.76 -12.35
C THR A 38 -1.98 10.04 -11.10
N ASP A 39 -1.13 9.96 -10.07
CA ASP A 39 -1.50 9.31 -8.81
C ASP A 39 -2.47 10.18 -8.00
N GLU A 40 -2.41 11.51 -8.15
CA GLU A 40 -3.37 12.46 -7.62
C GLU A 40 -4.77 12.21 -8.19
N GLU A 41 -4.88 11.94 -9.50
CA GLU A 41 -6.16 11.60 -10.14
C GLU A 41 -6.75 10.29 -9.59
N VAL A 42 -5.91 9.27 -9.35
CA VAL A 42 -6.33 8.00 -8.73
C VAL A 42 -6.95 8.24 -7.35
N VAL A 43 -6.24 9.00 -6.50
CA VAL A 43 -6.68 9.28 -5.12
C VAL A 43 -7.95 10.13 -5.13
N THR A 44 -8.02 11.13 -6.02
CA THR A 44 -9.18 12.01 -6.16
C THR A 44 -10.45 11.25 -6.51
N ILE A 45 -10.40 10.34 -7.49
CA ILE A 45 -11.56 9.53 -7.91
C ILE A 45 -12.05 8.65 -6.75
N TYR A 46 -11.12 8.02 -6.03
CA TYR A 46 -11.47 7.19 -4.89
C TYR A 46 -12.14 7.97 -3.75
N LEU A 47 -11.55 9.11 -3.37
CA LEU A 47 -12.10 10.00 -2.34
C LEU A 47 -13.46 10.57 -2.74
N ALA A 48 -13.62 11.01 -3.99
CA ALA A 48 -14.90 11.51 -4.50
C ALA A 48 -15.99 10.42 -4.42
N GLY A 49 -15.65 9.18 -4.77
CA GLY A 49 -16.55 8.04 -4.63
C GLY A 49 -16.98 7.76 -3.19
N ILE A 50 -16.05 7.87 -2.23
CA ILE A 50 -16.36 7.74 -0.80
C ILE A 50 -17.29 8.87 -0.34
N LEU A 51 -17.05 10.11 -0.77
CA LEU A 51 -17.89 11.26 -0.45
C LEU A 51 -19.32 11.12 -0.99
N ASP A 52 -19.50 10.40 -2.09
CA ASP A 52 -20.79 10.03 -2.67
C ASP A 52 -21.38 8.73 -2.06
N LYS A 53 -20.82 8.27 -0.93
CA LYS A 53 -21.25 7.09 -0.16
C LYS A 53 -21.16 5.77 -0.94
N LYS A 54 -20.33 5.70 -1.98
CA LYS A 54 -20.09 4.47 -2.73
C LYS A 54 -19.04 3.62 -2.02
N ARG A 55 -19.41 2.38 -1.68
CA ARG A 55 -18.54 1.45 -0.94
C ARG A 55 -17.70 0.56 -1.85
N GLU A 56 -18.18 0.32 -3.07
CA GLU A 56 -17.53 -0.59 -4.01
C GLU A 56 -16.67 0.18 -5.01
N ILE A 57 -15.39 -0.19 -5.13
CA ILE A 57 -14.44 0.44 -6.05
C ILE A 57 -14.94 0.34 -7.51
N GLN A 58 -15.63 -0.75 -7.85
CA GLN A 58 -16.24 -0.94 -9.17
C GLN A 58 -17.31 0.13 -9.46
N THR A 59 -18.17 0.44 -8.49
CA THR A 59 -19.21 1.46 -8.65
C THR A 59 -18.63 2.87 -8.75
N ILE A 60 -17.51 3.13 -8.08
CA ILE A 60 -16.77 4.40 -8.17
C ILE A 60 -16.16 4.54 -9.57
N HIS A 61 -15.46 3.50 -10.06
CA HIS A 61 -14.84 3.51 -11.38
C HIS A 61 -15.87 3.67 -12.50
N GLY A 62 -16.99 2.94 -12.43
CA GLY A 62 -18.10 3.09 -13.38
C GLY A 62 -18.67 4.51 -13.39
N HIS A 63 -18.86 5.10 -12.21
CA HIS A 63 -19.34 6.48 -12.10
C HIS A 63 -18.36 7.50 -12.69
N ALA A 64 -17.06 7.35 -12.40
CA ALA A 64 -16.04 8.22 -12.97
C ALA A 64 -15.99 8.12 -14.50
N ARG A 65 -16.16 6.92 -15.05
CA ARG A 65 -16.25 6.71 -16.49
C ARG A 65 -17.49 7.37 -17.09
N ASP A 66 -18.65 7.27 -16.45
CA ASP A 66 -19.91 7.71 -17.04
C ASP A 66 -20.14 9.22 -16.88
N TYR A 67 -19.67 9.83 -15.77
CA TYR A 67 -19.94 11.23 -15.43
C TYR A 67 -18.70 12.13 -15.45
N TRP A 68 -17.49 11.58 -15.33
CA TRP A 68 -16.24 12.35 -15.26
C TRP A 68 -15.27 12.05 -16.41
N ALA A 69 -15.72 11.42 -17.49
CA ALA A 69 -14.90 11.14 -18.67
C ALA A 69 -14.24 12.41 -19.25
N ASP A 70 -14.97 13.53 -19.26
CA ASP A 70 -14.46 14.81 -19.76
C ASP A 70 -13.33 15.38 -18.88
N TRP A 71 -13.36 15.07 -17.58
CA TRP A 71 -12.37 15.53 -16.61
C TRP A 71 -11.18 14.59 -16.49
N PHE A 72 -11.38 13.29 -16.71
CA PHE A 72 -10.36 12.25 -16.66
C PHE A 72 -10.29 11.47 -18.00
N PRO A 73 -9.84 12.11 -19.09
CA PRO A 73 -9.86 11.51 -20.43
C PRO A 73 -8.96 10.28 -20.57
N ARG A 74 -7.96 10.14 -19.69
CA ARG A 74 -7.00 9.03 -19.65
C ARG A 74 -7.31 8.00 -18.57
N LEU A 75 -8.56 7.91 -18.12
CA LEU A 75 -8.98 6.93 -17.11
C LEU A 75 -8.65 5.50 -17.55
N PRO A 76 -7.82 4.76 -16.79
CA PRO A 76 -7.45 3.40 -17.16
C PRO A 76 -8.62 2.42 -16.98
N CYS A 77 -8.48 1.23 -17.57
CA CYS A 77 -9.44 0.14 -17.34
C CYS A 77 -9.51 -0.22 -15.85
N TYR A 78 -10.64 -0.77 -15.39
CA TYR A 78 -10.89 -1.08 -13.98
C TYR A 78 -9.74 -1.84 -13.32
N GLY A 79 -9.22 -2.89 -13.96
CA GLY A 79 -8.10 -3.67 -13.41
C GLY A 79 -6.80 -2.88 -13.25
N ALA A 80 -6.51 -1.97 -14.18
CA ALA A 80 -5.34 -1.09 -14.09
C ALA A 80 -5.56 0.01 -13.02
N TYR A 81 -6.78 0.56 -12.92
CA TYR A 81 -7.16 1.49 -11.86
C TYR A 81 -6.98 0.87 -10.47
N VAL A 82 -7.56 -0.31 -10.22
CA VAL A 82 -7.44 -1.02 -8.93
C VAL A 82 -5.99 -1.34 -8.60
N ARG A 83 -5.21 -1.77 -9.60
CA ARG A 83 -3.77 -2.02 -9.41
C ARG A 83 -3.03 -0.76 -8.95
N ARG A 84 -3.36 0.40 -9.50
CA ARG A 84 -2.76 1.69 -9.09
C ARG A 84 -3.25 2.13 -7.72
N LEU A 85 -4.54 2.01 -7.46
CA LEU A 85 -5.12 2.33 -6.16
C LEU A 85 -4.47 1.52 -5.03
N ASN A 86 -4.30 0.20 -5.24
CA ASN A 86 -3.62 -0.67 -4.28
C ASN A 86 -2.13 -0.31 -4.11
N ARG A 87 -1.47 0.25 -5.13
CA ARG A 87 -0.10 0.76 -5.01
C ARG A 87 -0.02 2.03 -4.17
N LEU A 88 -1.10 2.81 -4.12
CA LEU A 88 -1.22 4.04 -3.32
C LEU A 88 -1.86 3.78 -1.96
N ALA A 89 -2.01 2.52 -1.52
CA ALA A 89 -2.64 2.19 -0.25
C ALA A 89 -1.98 2.88 0.95
N GLU A 90 -0.65 3.07 0.92
CA GLU A 90 0.13 3.73 1.98
C GLU A 90 -0.07 5.25 2.03
N VAL A 91 -0.63 5.85 0.97
CA VAL A 91 -0.94 7.27 0.91
C VAL A 91 -2.13 7.62 1.80
N PHE A 92 -3.12 6.73 1.91
CA PHE A 92 -4.36 7.00 2.65
C PHE A 92 -4.15 7.17 4.17
N PRO A 93 -3.36 6.34 4.87
CA PRO A 93 -3.01 6.58 6.27
C PRO A 93 -2.37 7.94 6.50
N ALA A 94 -1.35 8.30 5.69
CA ALA A 94 -0.67 9.58 5.82
C ALA A 94 -1.60 10.78 5.52
N LEU A 95 -2.55 10.62 4.60
CA LEU A 95 -3.58 11.61 4.31
C LEU A 95 -4.58 11.73 5.48
N LEU A 96 -4.98 10.62 6.09
CA LEU A 96 -5.86 10.60 7.26
C LEU A 96 -5.22 11.26 8.48
N GLU A 97 -3.94 11.01 8.75
CA GLU A 97 -3.20 11.65 9.85
C GLU A 97 -3.17 13.18 9.69
N ARG A 98 -3.06 13.67 8.45
CA ARG A 98 -3.07 15.11 8.15
C ARG A 98 -4.46 15.74 8.26
N LEU A 99 -5.50 15.03 7.82
CA LEU A 99 -6.88 15.52 7.89
C LEU A 99 -7.50 15.40 9.27
N CYS A 100 -7.06 14.43 10.07
CA CYS A 100 -7.58 14.12 11.39
C CYS A 100 -6.42 13.92 12.38
N PRO A 101 -5.86 15.01 12.94
CA PRO A 101 -4.75 14.92 13.89
C PRO A 101 -5.11 14.19 15.19
N GLU A 102 -6.41 14.15 15.54
CA GLU A 102 -6.96 13.43 16.71
C GLU A 102 -7.43 12.00 16.35
N GLY A 103 -7.10 11.51 15.16
CA GLY A 103 -7.56 10.21 14.65
C GLY A 103 -7.09 9.02 15.50
N PRO A 104 -7.79 7.87 15.42
CA PRO A 104 -7.43 6.69 16.19
C PRO A 104 -6.00 6.26 15.89
N SER A 105 -5.24 5.94 16.95
CA SER A 105 -3.85 5.51 16.85
C SER A 105 -3.68 4.43 15.78
N PRO A 106 -2.68 4.53 14.89
CA PRO A 106 -2.49 3.53 13.84
C PRO A 106 -2.34 2.15 14.48
N THR A 107 -3.25 1.23 14.14
CA THR A 107 -3.14 -0.17 14.54
C THR A 107 -1.90 -0.74 13.86
N ARG A 108 -0.75 -0.73 14.56
CA ARG A 108 0.48 -1.38 14.09
C ARG A 108 0.25 -2.89 14.07
N VAL A 109 -0.30 -3.40 12.98
CA VAL A 109 -0.29 -4.84 12.70
C VAL A 109 1.10 -5.19 12.19
N GLY A 110 2.05 -5.31 13.11
CA GLY A 110 3.34 -5.90 12.83
C GLY A 110 3.17 -7.40 12.66
N LEU A 111 3.07 -7.88 11.41
CA LEU A 111 3.25 -9.29 11.13
C LEU A 111 4.74 -9.60 11.28
N VAL A 112 5.16 -9.91 12.51
CA VAL A 112 6.50 -10.41 12.78
C VAL A 112 6.52 -11.87 12.34
N ASP A 113 6.98 -12.13 11.12
CA ASP A 113 7.37 -13.49 10.71
C ASP A 113 8.64 -13.85 11.49
N SER A 114 8.50 -14.67 12.53
CA SER A 114 9.63 -15.23 13.25
C SER A 114 10.33 -16.24 12.35
N GLN A 115 11.16 -15.75 11.43
CA GLN A 115 12.03 -16.62 10.64
C GLN A 115 13.02 -17.29 11.61
N PRO A 116 13.05 -18.62 11.69
CA PRO A 116 13.94 -19.29 12.61
C PRO A 116 15.40 -19.05 12.22
N VAL A 117 16.25 -18.77 13.20
CA VAL A 117 17.68 -18.53 12.97
C VAL A 117 18.35 -19.84 12.56
N ILE A 118 19.08 -19.81 11.45
CA ILE A 118 19.82 -20.96 10.94
C ILE A 118 21.06 -21.17 11.82
N LEU A 119 21.13 -22.30 12.51
CA LEU A 119 22.26 -22.64 13.37
C LEU A 119 23.37 -23.38 12.62
N ALA A 120 23.01 -24.28 11.70
CA ALA A 120 23.94 -25.03 10.87
C ALA A 120 23.27 -25.57 9.59
N GLN A 121 24.04 -25.68 8.50
CA GLN A 121 23.56 -26.12 7.19
C GLN A 121 24.44 -27.27 6.63
N GLN A 122 23.86 -28.14 5.80
CA GLN A 122 24.55 -29.18 5.01
C GLN A 122 25.25 -30.29 5.84
N SER A 123 26.19 -31.01 5.23
CA SER A 123 26.83 -32.24 5.74
C SER A 123 27.61 -32.07 7.04
N ARG A 124 28.01 -30.84 7.39
CA ARG A 124 28.73 -30.54 8.64
C ARG A 124 27.82 -30.35 9.86
N ARG A 125 26.49 -30.42 9.69
CA ARG A 125 25.49 -30.23 10.77
C ARG A 125 25.63 -31.21 11.94
N PHE A 126 26.00 -32.47 11.66
CA PHE A 126 26.11 -33.51 12.70
C PHE A 126 27.37 -33.40 13.56
N LYS A 127 28.34 -32.57 13.13
CA LYS A 127 29.59 -32.32 13.86
C LYS A 127 29.72 -30.87 14.35
N ALA A 128 28.77 -30.00 13.98
CA ALA A 128 28.81 -28.60 14.37
C ALA A 128 28.41 -28.46 15.85
N LYS A 129 29.30 -27.88 16.66
CA LYS A 129 28.97 -27.43 18.02
C LYS A 129 28.22 -26.11 17.91
N VAL A 130 26.92 -26.18 17.66
CA VAL A 130 26.01 -25.04 17.76
C VAL A 130 25.71 -24.73 19.23
N ALA A 131 25.13 -23.55 19.50
CA ALA A 131 24.95 -22.98 20.84
C ALA A 131 24.47 -24.01 21.89
N ARG A 132 24.92 -23.83 23.16
CA ARG A 132 24.55 -24.72 24.27
C ARG A 132 23.03 -24.85 24.35
N GLN A 133 22.53 -26.05 24.68
CA GLN A 133 21.08 -26.34 24.78
C GLN A 133 20.32 -25.42 25.73
N GLU A 134 21.01 -24.77 26.66
CA GLU A 134 20.45 -23.76 27.56
C GLU A 134 20.06 -22.45 26.85
N LEU A 135 20.67 -22.14 25.70
CA LEU A 135 20.42 -20.90 24.92
C LEU A 135 19.56 -21.11 23.66
N ALA A 136 19.49 -22.33 23.11
CA ALA A 136 18.76 -22.59 21.87
C ALA A 136 18.27 -24.04 21.81
N ASN A 137 16.97 -24.22 21.53
CA ASN A 137 16.41 -25.52 21.22
C ASN A 137 16.58 -25.79 19.71
N SER A 138 17.18 -26.91 19.33
CA SER A 138 17.47 -27.18 17.92
C SER A 138 16.35 -28.00 17.27
N GLY A 139 15.69 -27.43 16.24
CA GLY A 139 14.75 -28.11 15.35
C GLY A 139 15.41 -28.49 14.02
N TYR A 140 14.92 -29.55 13.37
CA TYR A 140 15.41 -29.96 12.04
C TYR A 140 14.35 -29.72 10.96
N CYS A 141 14.71 -28.99 9.91
CA CYS A 141 13.87 -28.80 8.72
C CYS A 141 14.30 -29.78 7.60
N PRO A 142 13.55 -30.86 7.33
CA PRO A 142 13.94 -31.89 6.36
C PRO A 142 14.02 -31.36 4.93
N THR A 143 13.09 -30.47 4.56
CA THR A 143 12.92 -29.94 3.20
C THR A 143 14.12 -29.13 2.73
N LYS A 144 14.83 -28.48 3.66
CA LYS A 144 15.97 -27.60 3.35
C LYS A 144 17.28 -28.08 3.98
N SER A 145 17.26 -29.23 4.65
CA SER A 145 18.43 -29.92 5.22
C SER A 145 19.27 -29.12 6.22
N PHE A 146 18.67 -28.18 6.96
CA PHE A 146 19.34 -27.32 7.93
C PHE A 146 18.71 -27.39 9.33
N THR A 147 19.48 -26.99 10.34
CA THR A 147 19.09 -26.96 11.75
C THR A 147 18.69 -25.54 12.13
N THR A 148 17.48 -25.39 12.68
CA THR A 148 16.89 -24.13 13.16
C THR A 148 16.92 -24.04 14.67
N THR A 149 16.86 -22.83 15.20
CA THR A 149 16.32 -22.59 16.55
C THR A 149 14.80 -22.77 16.53
N GLY A 150 14.24 -23.56 17.46
CA GLY A 150 12.82 -23.64 17.74
C GLY A 150 12.43 -22.77 18.92
#